data_AF-H2YA60-F1
#
_entry.id   AF-H2YA60-F1
#
_cell.length_a   1.000
_cell.length_b   1.000
_cell.length_c   1.000
_cell.angle_alpha   90.00
_cell.angle_beta   90.00
_cell.angle_gamma   90.00
#
_symmetry.space_group_name_H-M   'P 1'
#
loop_
_entity.id
_entity.type
_entity.pdbx_description
1 polymer ?
#
loop_
_entity_poly.entity_id
_entity_poly.type
_entity_poly.pdbx_seq_one_letter_code
_entity_poly.pdbx_strand_id
1 'polypeptide(L)'
;MKPKLEVFNTTGYNDHYAYLNIGQETMPNGIGLGGQHEYYGLWLSSDFGKGHSKAKPKCTTYESPQLSCEDTFSIDALEVWGVGDEPIQDEDEEESGTSVIDKNPDAVAILRIAGKERVSEGFRDSEAASSSMPDTIELHTSHDPMDYPGP
;
A
#
# COMPACT_ATOMS: atom_id res chain seq x y z
N MET A 1 35.90 7.63 -8.03
CA MET A 1 35.04 8.72 -7.52
C MET A 1 34.79 8.47 -6.04
N LYS A 2 34.66 9.49 -5.19
CA LYS A 2 34.26 9.31 -3.77
C LYS A 2 32.85 9.89 -3.61
N PRO A 3 31.86 9.15 -3.08
CA PRO A 3 30.52 9.68 -2.87
C PRO A 3 30.58 10.85 -1.90
N LYS A 4 29.76 11.87 -2.16
CA LYS A 4 29.58 13.04 -1.30
C LYS A 4 28.09 13.25 -1.10
N LEU A 5 27.71 13.59 0.13
CA LEU A 5 26.36 14.02 0.43
C LEU A 5 26.21 15.48 0.01
N GLU A 6 25.32 15.74 -0.94
CA GLU A 6 24.99 17.08 -1.42
C GLU A 6 23.47 17.17 -1.64
N VAL A 7 22.92 18.37 -1.46
CA VAL A 7 21.48 18.66 -1.63
C VAL A 7 21.32 19.59 -2.83
N PHE A 8 20.46 19.22 -3.77
CA PHE A 8 20.21 19.95 -5.01
C PHE A 8 18.78 20.50 -5.01
N ASN A 9 18.64 21.80 -4.82
CA ASN A 9 17.34 22.48 -4.83
C ASN A 9 16.89 22.77 -6.26
N THR A 10 15.59 23.04 -6.43
CA THR A 10 15.08 23.47 -7.73
C THR A 10 15.75 24.78 -8.20
N THR A 11 16.06 24.84 -9.48
CA THR A 11 16.59 26.04 -10.15
C THR A 11 15.50 27.06 -10.51
N GLY A 12 14.23 26.64 -10.52
CA GLY A 12 13.11 27.44 -11.04
C GLY A 12 13.14 27.66 -12.56
N TYR A 13 14.07 27.04 -13.30
CA TYR A 13 14.19 27.22 -14.76
C TYR A 13 13.04 26.56 -15.54
N ASN A 14 12.52 25.44 -15.02
CA ASN A 14 11.39 24.71 -15.59
C ASN A 14 10.52 24.12 -14.47
N ASP A 15 9.42 23.50 -14.86
CA ASP A 15 8.42 22.84 -14.02
C ASP A 15 8.46 21.30 -14.12
N HIS A 16 9.54 20.74 -14.69
CA HIS A 16 9.70 19.29 -14.89
C HIS A 16 10.19 18.57 -13.62
N TYR A 17 9.51 18.78 -12.49
CA TYR A 17 9.99 18.36 -11.17
C TYR A 17 9.92 16.84 -10.96
N ALA A 18 8.77 16.25 -11.22
CA ALA A 18 8.51 14.85 -10.95
C ALA A 18 7.59 14.25 -12.02
N TYR A 19 7.81 12.97 -12.28
CA TYR A 19 7.00 12.12 -13.11
C TYR A 19 6.72 10.84 -12.32
N LEU A 20 5.47 10.39 -12.29
CA LEU A 20 5.09 9.11 -11.72
C LEU A 20 4.04 8.50 -12.63
N ASN A 21 4.26 7.24 -13.02
CA ASN A 21 3.32 6.53 -13.85
C ASN A 21 3.37 5.02 -13.59
N ILE A 22 2.22 4.36 -13.62
CA ILE A 22 2.07 2.93 -13.32
C ILE A 22 0.98 2.35 -14.22
N GLY A 23 1.20 1.14 -14.75
CA GLY A 23 0.19 0.36 -15.47
C GLY A 23 -0.19 0.91 -16.85
N GLN A 24 0.59 1.80 -17.45
CA GLN A 24 0.35 2.29 -18.81
C GLN A 24 1.17 1.51 -19.85
N GLU A 25 0.64 1.33 -21.05
CA GLU A 25 1.35 0.65 -22.14
C GLU A 25 2.25 1.58 -22.96
N THR A 26 1.82 2.84 -23.13
CA THR A 26 2.45 3.80 -24.06
C THR A 26 3.45 4.73 -23.40
N MET A 27 3.42 4.81 -22.06
CA MET A 27 4.23 5.73 -21.28
C MET A 27 5.12 4.96 -20.30
N PRO A 28 6.37 5.41 -20.04
CA PRO A 28 7.25 4.71 -19.12
C PRO A 28 6.62 4.55 -17.74
N ASN A 29 6.67 3.36 -17.16
CA ASN A 29 6.20 3.13 -15.80
C ASN A 29 7.37 3.22 -14.82
N GLY A 30 7.21 4.01 -13.78
CA GLY A 30 8.27 4.33 -12.83
C GLY A 30 8.14 5.74 -12.29
N ILE A 31 9.20 6.19 -11.63
CA ILE A 31 9.33 7.53 -11.06
C ILE A 31 10.54 8.23 -11.67
N GLY A 32 10.32 9.45 -12.14
CA GLY A 32 11.34 10.34 -12.68
C GLY A 32 11.39 11.63 -11.87
N LEU A 33 12.57 12.14 -11.58
CA LEU A 33 12.80 13.41 -10.93
C LEU A 33 13.69 14.29 -11.79
N GLY A 34 13.22 15.50 -12.08
CA GLY A 34 14.02 16.57 -12.68
C GLY A 34 14.41 16.30 -14.12
N GLY A 35 13.49 16.53 -15.06
CA GLY A 35 13.74 16.38 -16.48
C GLY A 35 12.55 15.82 -17.24
N GLN A 36 12.81 15.45 -18.49
CA GLN A 36 11.82 14.87 -19.39
C GLN A 36 12.10 13.38 -19.60
N HIS A 37 11.18 12.70 -20.29
CA HIS A 37 11.36 11.30 -20.70
C HIS A 37 12.76 11.05 -21.25
N GLU A 38 13.36 9.92 -20.84
CA GLU A 38 14.72 9.51 -21.19
C GLU A 38 15.86 10.41 -20.71
N TYR A 39 15.60 11.53 -20.01
CA TYR A 39 16.61 12.48 -19.54
C TYR A 39 16.29 13.02 -18.14
N TYR A 40 15.82 12.14 -17.25
CA TYR A 40 15.61 12.49 -15.85
C TYR A 40 16.96 12.60 -15.12
N GLY A 41 17.04 13.55 -14.19
CA GLY A 41 18.13 13.65 -13.22
C GLY A 41 18.23 12.41 -12.35
N LEU A 42 17.08 11.82 -12.00
CA LEU A 42 16.96 10.48 -11.42
C LEU A 42 15.73 9.77 -11.97
N TRP A 43 15.89 8.53 -12.41
CA TRP A 43 14.81 7.65 -12.85
C TRP A 43 14.90 6.31 -12.15
N LEU A 44 13.77 5.80 -11.69
CA LEU A 44 13.61 4.43 -11.19
C LEU A 44 12.46 3.77 -11.97
N SER A 45 12.75 2.63 -12.58
CA SER A 45 11.75 1.83 -13.29
C SER A 45 10.76 1.20 -12.30
N SER A 46 9.51 0.97 -12.73
CA SER A 46 8.47 0.33 -11.92
C SER A 46 8.78 -1.13 -11.57
N ASP A 47 9.73 -1.76 -12.26
CA ASP A 47 10.22 -3.11 -11.93
C ASP A 47 11.21 -3.13 -10.76
N PHE A 48 11.55 -1.95 -10.22
CA PHE A 48 12.55 -1.75 -9.15
C PHE A 48 13.92 -2.38 -9.45
N GLY A 49 14.20 -2.72 -10.71
CA GLY A 49 15.45 -3.40 -11.09
C GLY A 49 16.48 -2.44 -11.64
N LYS A 50 16.04 -1.45 -12.43
CA LYS A 50 16.92 -0.53 -13.15
C LYS A 50 16.53 0.92 -12.94
N GLY A 51 17.55 1.78 -12.91
CA GLY A 51 17.41 3.22 -12.89
C GLY A 51 18.44 3.90 -13.78
N HIS A 52 18.28 5.21 -13.95
CA HIS A 52 19.28 6.03 -14.61
C HIS A 52 19.37 7.42 -13.98
N SER A 53 20.53 8.05 -14.11
CA SER A 53 20.77 9.45 -13.75
C SER A 53 21.42 10.13 -14.95
N LYS A 54 20.61 10.82 -15.75
CA LYS A 54 21.07 11.43 -17.01
C LYS A 54 21.14 12.94 -16.84
N ALA A 55 22.27 13.38 -16.31
CA ALA A 55 22.53 14.77 -15.96
C ALA A 55 23.84 15.26 -16.61
N LYS A 56 23.98 15.20 -17.95
CA LYS A 56 25.21 15.64 -18.64
C LYS A 56 25.07 17.08 -19.15
N PRO A 57 25.86 18.06 -18.66
CA PRO A 57 26.78 18.01 -17.51
C PRO A 57 26.11 18.11 -16.15
N LYS A 58 24.88 18.65 -16.11
CA LYS A 58 23.99 18.68 -14.95
C LYS A 58 22.54 18.63 -15.44
N CYS A 59 21.60 18.16 -14.61
CA CYS A 59 20.18 18.29 -14.92
C CYS A 59 19.76 19.77 -14.80
N THR A 60 18.80 20.21 -15.62
CA THR A 60 18.37 21.63 -15.64
C THR A 60 17.45 21.97 -14.47
N THR A 61 16.66 21.02 -13.98
CA THR A 61 15.64 21.25 -12.96
C THR A 61 16.21 21.44 -11.56
N TYR A 62 17.26 20.70 -11.20
CA TYR A 62 17.88 20.73 -9.86
C TYR A 62 19.35 21.14 -9.87
N GLU A 63 19.96 21.32 -11.05
CA GLU A 63 21.39 21.55 -11.18
C GLU A 63 22.24 20.43 -10.53
N SER A 64 21.68 19.22 -10.45
CA SER A 64 22.39 18.06 -9.92
C SER A 64 23.33 17.48 -10.98
N PRO A 65 24.51 16.96 -10.60
CA PRO A 65 25.32 16.14 -11.47
C PRO A 65 24.67 14.75 -11.63
N GLN A 66 25.35 13.87 -12.36
CA GLN A 66 25.04 12.44 -12.32
C GLN A 66 25.21 11.93 -10.89
N LEU A 67 24.16 11.31 -10.35
CA LEU A 67 24.10 10.85 -8.95
C LEU A 67 24.76 9.48 -8.74
N SER A 68 24.89 8.71 -9.82
CA SER A 68 25.51 7.38 -9.87
C SER A 68 26.90 7.42 -10.53
N CYS A 69 27.69 6.36 -10.37
CA CYS A 69 29.00 6.26 -11.01
C CYS A 69 28.90 6.22 -12.55
N GLU A 70 27.83 5.61 -13.07
CA GLU A 70 27.49 5.53 -14.49
C GLU A 70 26.10 6.12 -14.74
N ASP A 71 25.70 6.31 -16.00
CA ASP A 71 24.40 6.89 -16.33
C ASP A 71 23.22 5.95 -16.00
N THR A 72 23.46 4.64 -15.96
CA THR A 72 22.50 3.60 -15.63
C THR A 72 22.99 2.80 -14.42
N PHE A 73 22.05 2.28 -13.62
CA PHE A 73 22.37 1.52 -12.41
C PHE A 73 21.27 0.51 -12.09
N SER A 74 21.60 -0.47 -11.24
CA SER A 74 20.63 -1.38 -10.62
C SER A 74 20.32 -0.96 -9.19
N ILE A 75 19.09 -1.16 -8.76
CA ILE A 75 18.65 -0.84 -7.40
C ILE A 75 18.80 -2.11 -6.56
N ASP A 76 19.44 -1.98 -5.39
CA ASP A 76 19.57 -3.07 -4.41
C ASP A 76 18.45 -2.98 -3.35
N ALA A 77 18.24 -1.77 -2.82
CA ALA A 77 17.15 -1.44 -1.91
C ALA A 77 16.61 -0.04 -2.20
N LEU A 78 15.30 0.15 -1.99
CA LEU A 78 14.64 1.45 -2.06
C LEU A 78 13.81 1.64 -0.78
N GLU A 79 14.08 2.72 -0.06
CA GLU A 79 13.38 3.09 1.17
C GLU A 79 12.62 4.40 0.93
N VAL A 80 11.35 4.46 1.34
CA VAL A 80 10.50 5.64 1.24
C VAL A 80 9.99 5.99 2.63
N TRP A 81 10.20 7.24 3.02
CA TRP A 81 9.87 7.74 4.35
C TRP A 81 8.76 8.78 4.26
N GLY A 82 7.60 8.47 4.83
CA GLY A 82 6.55 9.46 5.07
C GLY A 82 6.91 10.29 6.30
N VAL A 83 6.79 11.61 6.20
CA VAL A 83 7.01 12.52 7.34
C VAL A 83 5.68 13.21 7.66
N GLY A 84 5.25 13.14 8.92
CA GLY A 84 3.99 13.71 9.37
C GLY A 84 3.21 12.75 10.26
N ASP A 85 2.04 13.18 10.70
CA ASP A 85 1.09 12.32 11.41
C ASP A 85 0.60 11.22 10.47
N GLU A 86 0.33 10.03 11.02
CA GLU A 86 -0.28 8.96 10.24
C GLU A 86 -1.61 9.43 9.66
N PRO A 87 -1.91 9.13 8.39
CA PRO A 87 -3.21 9.43 7.83
C PRO A 87 -4.26 8.73 8.68
N ILE A 88 -5.20 9.53 9.21
CA ILE A 88 -6.39 9.01 9.88
C ILE A 88 -7.10 8.18 8.82
N GLN A 89 -7.11 6.86 8.99
CA GLN A 89 -8.02 6.02 8.22
C GLN A 89 -9.41 6.44 8.67
N ASP A 90 -10.22 6.96 7.75
CA ASP A 90 -11.62 7.24 8.04
C ASP A 90 -12.27 5.90 8.45
N GLU A 91 -12.47 5.70 9.77
CA GLU A 91 -13.08 4.51 10.37
C GLU A 91 -14.53 4.28 9.87
N ASP A 92 -15.08 5.23 9.10
CA ASP A 92 -16.43 5.19 8.53
C ASP A 92 -16.59 4.22 7.34
N GLU A 93 -15.52 3.64 6.78
CA GLU A 93 -15.65 2.61 5.72
C GLU A 93 -15.58 1.15 6.22
N GLU A 94 -15.04 0.92 7.43
CA GLU A 94 -14.83 -0.44 7.97
C GLU A 94 -15.88 -0.88 9.02
N GLU A 95 -16.67 0.03 9.59
CA GLU A 95 -17.80 -0.34 10.46
C GLU A 95 -19.08 -0.67 9.68
N SER A 96 -19.01 -1.67 8.82
CA SER A 96 -20.13 -2.60 8.71
C SER A 96 -19.65 -3.90 8.10
N GLY A 97 -19.73 -4.99 8.88
CA GLY A 97 -19.51 -6.36 8.42
C GLY A 97 -20.49 -6.83 7.34
N THR A 98 -21.19 -5.92 6.66
CA THR A 98 -21.93 -6.19 5.44
C THR A 98 -20.98 -6.35 4.28
N SER A 99 -21.08 -7.49 3.62
CA SER A 99 -20.29 -7.79 2.43
C SER A 99 -20.49 -6.70 1.37
N VAL A 100 -19.48 -6.47 0.53
CA VAL A 100 -19.56 -5.54 -0.62
C VAL A 100 -20.77 -5.85 -1.53
N ILE A 101 -21.24 -7.10 -1.53
CA ILE A 101 -22.46 -7.55 -2.24
C ILE A 101 -23.73 -6.92 -1.65
N ASP A 102 -23.79 -6.74 -0.33
CA ASP A 102 -24.95 -6.14 0.35
C ASP A 102 -24.94 -4.60 0.22
N LYS A 103 -23.76 -4.00 0.08
CA LYS A 103 -23.59 -2.54 -0.09
C LYS A 103 -24.01 -2.02 -1.47
N ASN A 104 -24.06 -2.87 -2.51
CA ASN A 104 -24.36 -2.42 -3.88
C ASN A 104 -25.20 -3.43 -4.69
N PRO A 105 -26.55 -3.43 -4.53
CA PRO A 105 -27.43 -4.38 -5.20
C PRO A 105 -27.47 -4.21 -6.73
N ASP A 106 -27.24 -2.99 -7.22
CA ASP A 106 -27.23 -2.70 -8.65
C ASP A 106 -25.98 -3.30 -9.33
N ALA A 107 -24.81 -3.21 -8.69
CA ALA A 107 -23.60 -3.87 -9.17
C ALA A 107 -23.77 -5.40 -9.23
N VAL A 108 -24.47 -5.99 -8.27
CA VAL A 108 -24.81 -7.43 -8.26
C VAL A 108 -25.74 -7.79 -9.41
N ALA A 109 -26.73 -6.95 -9.72
CA ALA A 109 -27.61 -7.17 -10.86
C ALA A 109 -26.84 -7.13 -12.19
N ILE A 110 -25.90 -6.20 -12.35
CA ILE A 110 -25.03 -6.10 -13.53
C ILE A 110 -24.14 -7.33 -13.67
N LEU A 111 -23.50 -7.78 -12.58
CA LEU A 111 -22.69 -9.01 -12.59
C LEU A 111 -23.50 -10.23 -13.03
N ARG A 112 -24.75 -10.32 -12.57
CA ARG A 112 -25.68 -11.39 -12.96
C ARG A 112 -26.06 -11.32 -14.44
N ILE A 113 -26.34 -10.13 -14.96
CA ILE A 113 -26.62 -9.90 -16.39
C ILE A 113 -25.39 -10.24 -17.24
N ALA A 114 -24.18 -9.96 -16.74
CA ALA A 114 -22.91 -10.29 -17.37
C ALA A 114 -22.52 -11.78 -17.27
N GLY A 115 -23.39 -12.65 -16.75
CA GLY A 115 -23.16 -14.09 -16.66
C GLY A 115 -22.20 -14.52 -15.53
N LYS A 116 -21.85 -13.61 -14.61
CA LYS A 116 -21.07 -13.95 -13.41
C LYS A 116 -22.03 -14.31 -12.27
N GLU A 117 -22.09 -15.58 -11.92
CA GLU A 117 -22.92 -16.09 -10.82
C GLU A 117 -22.27 -15.82 -9.45
N ARG A 118 -23.10 -15.63 -8.41
CA ARG A 118 -22.63 -15.35 -7.05
C ARG A 118 -21.96 -16.60 -6.47
N VAL A 119 -20.67 -16.51 -6.13
CA VAL A 119 -19.86 -17.67 -5.70
C VAL A 119 -19.77 -17.80 -4.16
N SER A 120 -20.38 -16.90 -3.40
CA SER A 120 -20.31 -16.88 -1.93
C SER A 120 -21.69 -16.73 -1.30
N GLU A 121 -22.27 -17.87 -0.91
CA GLU A 121 -23.28 -18.02 0.16
C GLU A 121 -22.68 -18.87 1.28
N GLY A 122 -21.57 -18.41 1.87
CA GLY A 122 -21.02 -19.03 3.08
C GLY A 122 -21.82 -18.58 4.32
N PHE A 123 -22.36 -19.55 5.06
CA PHE A 123 -22.97 -19.49 6.40
C PHE A 123 -23.16 -18.08 7.00
N ARG A 124 -24.38 -17.53 6.88
CA ARG A 124 -24.84 -16.42 7.71
C ARG A 124 -25.37 -17.03 9.00
N ASP A 125 -24.60 -16.98 10.09
CA ASP A 125 -25.11 -17.41 11.41
C ASP A 125 -26.29 -16.51 11.79
N SER A 126 -27.48 -17.11 11.84
CA SER A 126 -28.66 -16.43 12.38
C SER A 126 -28.56 -16.41 13.90
N GLU A 127 -28.10 -15.30 14.45
CA GLU A 127 -28.16 -15.02 15.90
C GLU A 127 -29.62 -14.73 16.33
N ALA A 128 -30.52 -15.69 16.10
CA ALA A 128 -31.94 -15.57 16.43
C ALA A 128 -32.60 -16.90 16.86
N ALA A 129 -31.85 -17.99 17.05
CA ALA A 129 -32.42 -19.28 17.45
C ALA A 129 -31.51 -20.10 18.39
N SER A 130 -31.10 -19.51 19.52
CA SER A 130 -30.64 -20.29 20.68
C SER A 130 -30.96 -19.55 21.99
N SER A 131 -32.23 -19.15 22.14
CA SER A 131 -32.78 -18.74 23.44
C SER A 131 -34.00 -19.61 23.75
N SER A 132 -33.77 -20.90 23.99
CA SER A 132 -34.67 -21.72 24.81
C SER A 132 -33.99 -23.00 25.27
N MET A 133 -33.36 -22.97 26.45
CA MET A 133 -33.39 -24.14 27.32
C MET A 133 -33.83 -23.68 28.72
N PRO A 134 -34.85 -24.31 29.32
CA PRO A 134 -35.40 -23.90 30.61
C PRO A 134 -34.53 -24.37 31.78
N ASP A 135 -34.79 -23.73 32.93
CA ASP A 135 -34.10 -23.74 34.21
C ASP A 135 -33.78 -25.11 34.87
N THR A 136 -32.60 -25.12 35.50
CA THR A 136 -32.21 -25.77 36.79
C THR A 136 -32.28 -27.30 36.95
N ILE A 137 -31.10 -27.89 37.18
CA ILE A 137 -30.91 -28.91 38.23
C ILE A 137 -29.65 -28.54 39.02
N GLU A 138 -29.84 -28.09 40.27
CA GLU A 138 -28.75 -28.00 41.25
C GLU A 138 -28.30 -29.41 41.65
N LEU A 139 -26.98 -29.67 41.57
CA LEU A 139 -26.34 -30.71 42.36
C LEU A 139 -25.09 -30.13 43.02
N HIS A 140 -25.16 -30.17 44.34
CA HIS A 140 -24.24 -29.61 45.31
C HIS A 140 -22.93 -30.42 45.45
N THR A 141 -21.94 -29.75 46.08
CA THR A 141 -20.76 -30.27 46.81
C THR A 141 -19.64 -30.92 45.97
N SER A 142 -18.35 -30.70 46.22
CA SER A 142 -17.63 -30.10 47.36
C SER A 142 -16.31 -29.51 46.86
N HIS A 143 -15.92 -28.36 47.41
CA HIS A 143 -14.62 -27.73 47.20
C HIS A 143 -13.64 -28.34 48.20
N ASP A 144 -12.59 -29.02 47.73
CA ASP A 144 -11.42 -29.33 48.55
C ASP A 144 -10.21 -28.58 47.97
N PRO A 145 -9.51 -27.74 48.77
CA PRO A 145 -8.29 -27.09 48.35
C PRO A 145 -7.12 -28.07 48.58
N MET A 146 -6.32 -28.35 47.55
CA MET A 146 -5.08 -29.09 47.75
C MET A 146 -3.87 -28.18 47.52
N ASP A 147 -3.15 -28.01 48.63
CA ASP A 147 -1.95 -27.23 48.88
C ASP A 147 -0.85 -27.38 47.81
N TYR A 148 -0.27 -26.24 47.43
CA TYR A 148 1.06 -26.18 46.84
C TYR A 148 2.12 -26.15 47.94
N PRO A 149 3.11 -27.07 47.96
CA PRO A 149 4.31 -26.86 48.73
C PRO A 149 5.36 -26.14 47.86
N GLY A 150 5.82 -24.97 48.32
CA GLY A 150 7.21 -24.55 48.11
C GLY A 150 8.09 -25.12 49.24
N PRO A 151 9.39 -24.78 49.34
CA PRO A 151 10.23 -24.03 48.40
C PRO A 151 11.06 -24.92 47.46
#